data_AF-A0A1G3MQT4-F1
#
_entry.id   AF-A0A1G3MQT4-F1
#
_cell.length_a   1.000
_cell.length_b   1.000
_cell.length_c   1.000
_cell.angle_alpha   90.00
_cell.angle_beta   90.00
_cell.angle_gamma   90.00
#
_symmetry.space_group_name_H-M   'P 1'
#
loop_
_entity.id
_entity.type
_entity.pdbx_description
1 polymer ?
#
loop_
_entity_poly.entity_id
_entity_poly.type
_entity_poly.pdbx_seq_one_letter_code
_entity_poly.pdbx_strand_id
1 'polypeptide(L)' 'MPVGKLILFHGLTPPEAQAAMRAVKAALSTPADLAFAMTTPTNLGWPVAELVTHVMEEHRQLGVCRALEREK' A
#
# COMPACT_ATOMS: atom_id res chain seq x y z
N MET A 1 9.14 5.37 14.55
CA MET A 1 7.88 5.34 13.77
C MET A 1 8.18 4.74 12.41
N PRO A 2 7.29 3.94 11.82
CA PRO A 2 7.50 3.41 10.46
C PRO A 2 7.69 4.56 9.46
N VAL A 3 8.65 4.41 8.55
CA VAL A 3 9.04 5.42 7.56
C VAL A 3 8.47 5.02 6.20
N GLY A 4 7.57 5.83 5.63
CA GLY A 4 6.96 5.58 4.32
C GLY A 4 5.65 6.33 4.09
N LYS A 5 5.12 6.29 2.87
CA LYS A 5 3.83 6.90 2.51
C LYS A 5 2.79 5.80 2.38
N LEU A 6 1.76 5.83 3.22
CA LEU A 6 0.63 4.90 3.15
C LEU A 6 -0.64 5.63 2.71
N ILE A 7 -1.35 5.04 1.74
CA ILE A 7 -2.69 5.43 1.37
C ILE A 7 -3.64 4.29 1.71
N LEU A 8 -4.57 4.55 2.63
CA LEU A 8 -5.58 3.60 3.05
C LEU A 8 -6.92 3.95 2.40
N PHE A 9 -7.48 3.01 1.66
CA PHE A 9 -8.81 3.10 1.06
C PHE A 9 -9.83 2.35 1.92
N HIS A 10 -11.01 2.92 2.12
CA HIS A 10 -12.12 2.31 2.84
C HIS A 10 -13.39 2.37 2.00
N GLY A 11 -14.10 1.24 1.86
CA GLY A 11 -15.40 1.17 1.20
C GLY A 11 -15.40 1.35 -0.32
N LEU A 12 -14.24 1.44 -0.96
CA LEU A 12 -14.14 1.53 -2.42
C LEU A 12 -14.35 0.16 -3.08
N THR A 13 -15.04 0.14 -4.20
CA THR A 13 -15.08 -1.01 -5.10
C THR A 13 -13.71 -1.19 -5.80
N PRO A 14 -13.37 -2.39 -6.31
CA PRO A 14 -12.10 -2.62 -7.00
C PRO A 14 -11.82 -1.63 -8.15
N PRO A 15 -12.79 -1.26 -9.01
CA PRO A 15 -12.58 -0.25 -10.05
C PRO A 15 -12.26 1.14 -9.50
N GLU A 16 -12.96 1.56 -8.44
CA GLU A 16 -12.75 2.86 -7.80
C GLU A 16 -11.39 2.93 -7.10
N ALA A 17 -11.00 1.86 -6.38
CA ALA A 17 -9.68 1.77 -5.77
C ALA A 17 -8.57 1.87 -6.84
N GLN A 18 -8.76 1.22 -7.98
CA GLN A 18 -7.80 1.29 -9.09
C GLN A 18 -7.70 2.70 -9.69
N ALA A 19 -8.83 3.40 -9.83
CA ALA A 19 -8.86 4.79 -10.29
C ALA A 19 -8.16 5.73 -9.27
N ALA A 20 -8.44 5.55 -7.99
CA ALA A 20 -7.81 6.32 -6.91
C ALA A 20 -6.29 6.09 -6.87
N MET A 21 -5.84 4.83 -6.98
CA MET A 21 -4.41 4.50 -7.08
C MET A 21 -3.74 5.22 -8.25
N ARG A 22 -4.38 5.25 -9.43
CA ARG A 22 -3.85 5.94 -10.61
C ARG A 22 -3.74 7.45 -10.38
N ALA A 23 -4.77 8.08 -9.81
CA ALA A 23 -4.79 9.51 -9.51
C ALA A 23 -3.68 9.89 -8.51
N VAL A 24 -3.53 9.11 -7.44
CA VAL A 24 -2.49 9.35 -6.42
C VAL A 24 -1.09 9.16 -7.00
N LYS A 25 -0.87 8.11 -7.79
CA LYS A 25 0.43 7.88 -8.45
C LYS A 25 0.79 9.03 -9.40
N ALA A 26 -0.19 9.56 -10.14
CA ALA A 26 0.01 10.71 -11.01
C ALA A 26 0.38 11.98 -10.23
N ALA A 27 -0.26 12.19 -9.06
CA ALA A 27 -0.02 13.37 -8.23
C ALA A 27 1.31 13.35 -7.45
N LEU A 28 1.78 12.17 -7.04
CA LEU A 28 2.91 12.06 -6.11
C LEU A 28 4.27 11.80 -6.80
N SER A 29 4.30 11.50 -8.10
CA SER A 29 5.50 11.26 -8.93
C SER A 29 6.55 10.28 -8.35
N THR A 30 6.24 9.56 -7.26
CA THR A 30 7.18 8.72 -6.50
C THR A 30 6.58 7.33 -6.26
N PRO A 31 6.95 6.31 -7.06
CA PRO A 31 6.37 4.98 -6.92
C PRO A 31 6.99 4.10 -5.83
N ALA A 32 8.23 4.39 -5.41
CA ALA A 32 9.06 3.43 -4.67
C ALA A 32 8.70 3.28 -3.18
N ASP A 33 8.14 4.31 -2.56
CA ASP A 33 7.84 4.36 -1.11
C ASP A 33 6.33 4.51 -0.81
N LEU A 34 5.48 4.25 -1.80
CA LEU A 34 4.04 4.47 -1.71
C LEU A 34 3.29 3.14 -1.62
N ALA A 35 2.88 2.79 -0.40
CA ALA A 35 2.03 1.64 -0.14
C ALA A 35 0.55 2.02 -0.26
N PHE A 36 -0.25 1.11 -0.83
CA PHE A 36 -1.70 1.22 -0.88
C PHE A 36 -2.30 0.05 -0.13
N ALA A 37 -3.29 0.30 0.72
CA ALA A 37 -4.06 -0.72 1.40
C ALA A 37 -5.56 -0.46 1.27
N MET A 38 -6.34 -1.53 1.29
CA MET A 38 -7.78 -1.50 1.49
C MET A 38 -8.08 -1.94 2.92
N THR A 39 -8.99 -1.25 3.60
CA THR A 39 -9.48 -1.73 4.89
C THR A 39 -10.21 -3.06 4.70
N THR A 40 -9.83 -4.08 5.45
CA THR A 40 -10.63 -5.29 5.62
C THR A 40 -11.24 -5.30 7.03
N PRO A 41 -12.24 -6.16 7.30
CA PRO A 41 -12.83 -6.29 8.63
C PRO A 41 -11.79 -6.51 9.74
N THR A 42 -10.71 -7.21 9.44
CA THR A 42 -9.61 -7.49 10.37
C THR A 42 -8.83 -6.23 10.73
N ASN A 43 -8.55 -5.38 9.73
CA ASN A 43 -7.71 -4.19 9.86
C ASN A 43 -8.41 -3.04 10.59
N LEU A 44 -9.75 -3.04 10.61
CA LEU A 44 -10.56 -2.00 11.28
C LEU A 44 -10.47 -2.05 12.80
N GLY A 45 -10.11 -3.21 13.37
CA GLY A 45 -9.90 -3.38 14.80
C GLY A 45 -8.49 -3.00 15.27
N TRP A 46 -7.56 -2.71 14.35
CA TRP A 46 -6.17 -2.45 14.69
C TRP A 46 -5.92 -0.97 14.99
N PRO A 47 -5.04 -0.64 15.96
CA PRO A 47 -4.47 0.69 16.06
C PRO A 47 -3.82 1.08 14.74
N VAL A 48 -4.02 2.33 14.29
CA VAL A 48 -3.49 2.84 13.01
C VAL A 48 -1.98 2.59 12.87
N ALA A 49 -1.22 2.64 13.97
CA ALA A 49 0.22 2.36 13.99
C ALA A 49 0.58 0.90 13.63
N GLU A 50 -0.24 -0.06 14.05
CA GLU A 50 -0.06 -1.49 13.75
C GLU A 50 -0.39 -1.77 12.27
N LEU A 51 -1.48 -1.17 11.79
CA LEU A 51 -1.87 -1.23 10.38
C LEU A 51 -0.78 -0.68 9.46
N VAL A 52 -0.22 0.49 9.78
CA VAL A 52 0.87 1.09 9.00
C VAL A 52 2.09 0.18 8.97
N THR A 53 2.49 -0.38 10.12
CA THR A 53 3.66 -1.25 10.21
C THR A 53 3.50 -2.51 9.36
N HIS A 54 2.32 -3.15 9.43
CA HIS A 54 2.05 -4.38 8.70
C HIS A 54 2.03 -4.16 7.18
N VAL A 55 1.31 -3.14 6.72
CA VAL A 55 1.19 -2.84 5.28
C VAL A 55 2.53 -2.41 4.67
N MET A 56 3.33 -1.65 5.40
CA MET A 56 4.66 -1.25 4.93
C MET A 56 5.59 -2.46 4.78
N GLU A 57 5.54 -3.42 5.70
CA GLU A 57 6.34 -4.65 5.59
C GLU A 57 5.88 -5.52 4.40
N GLU A 58 4.58 -5.70 4.19
CA GLU A 58 4.06 -6.40 3.00
C GLU A 58 4.50 -5.73 1.69
N HIS A 59 4.43 -4.39 1.62
CA HIS A 59 4.86 -3.65 0.45
C HIS A 59 6.36 -3.83 0.18
N ARG A 60 7.19 -3.82 1.24
CA ARG A 60 8.63 -4.07 1.15
C ARG A 60 8.93 -5.47 0.64
N GLN A 61 8.22 -6.48 1.12
CA GLN A 61 8.39 -7.88 0.68
C GLN A 61 7.97 -8.09 -0.78
N LEU A 62 6.88 -7.47 -1.22
CA LEU A 62 6.45 -7.48 -2.62
C LEU A 62 7.44 -6.76 -3.56
N GLY A 63 8.12 -5.73 -3.07
CA GLY A 63 9.21 -5.07 -3.79
C GLY A 63 10.44 -5.96 -3.97
N VAL A 64 10.80 -6.74 -2.94
CA VAL A 64 11.94 -7.66 -2.95
C VAL A 64 11.70 -8.88 -3.86
N CYS A 65 10.50 -9.47 -3.85
CA CYS A 65 10.18 -10.58 -4.77
C CYS A 65 10.24 -10.16 -6.25
N ARG A 66 9.80 -8.95 -6.62
CA ARG A 66 9.88 -8.46 -8.01
C ARG A 66 11.32 -8.24 -8.48
N ALA A 67 12.25 -7.92 -7.58
CA ALA A 67 13.65 -7.76 -7.93
C ALA A 67 14.31 -9.10 -8.25
N LEU A 68 13.96 -10.16 -7.49
CA LEU A 68 14.47 -11.52 -7.70
C LEU A 68 13.90 -12.21 -8.95
N GLU A 69 12.68 -11.88 -9.36
CA GLU A 69 12.07 -12.42 -10.59
C GLU A 69 12.64 -11.80 -11.89
N ARG A 70 13.29 -10.63 -11.82
CA ARG A 70 13.92 -9.99 -13.00
C ARG A 70 15.33 -10.51 -13.31
N GLU A 71 15.90 -11.32 -12.44
CA GLU A 71 17.27 -11.84 -12.55
C GLU A 71 17.31 -13.34 -12.94
N LYS A 72 16.18 -13.92 -13.37
CA LYS A 72 16.07 -15.28 -13.90
C LYS A 72 15.66 -15.32 -15.36
#